data_AF-D3DDU7-F1
#
_entry.id   AF-D3DDU7-F1
#
_cell.length_a   1.000
_cell.length_b   1.000
_cell.length_c   1.000
_cell.angle_alpha   90.00
_cell.angle_beta   90.00
_cell.angle_gamma   90.00
#
_symmetry.space_group_name_H-M   'P 1'
#
loop_
_entity.id
_entity.type
_entity.pdbx_description
1 polymer ?
#
loop_
_entity_poly.entity_id
_entity_poly.type
_entity_poly.pdbx_seq_one_letter_code
_entity_poly.pdbx_strand_id
1 'polypeptide(L)'
;FALQSMRSPDVSRLYLQVPPDEPIHLRSDEEIWHELDLRLTGGTGKLPTGTITERVLVGLRAHVEEHMQYRTLFLLGDAAHIVPPSAAKGLNMAVADARLLAEGLDHWYRSGRRDLLDGYQSRSLRRAWHGQEFSEFMTSLLHVSPGESAAEGRMRRARLDLLRRSSTAATAFAEQYVGLSRP
;
A
#
# COMPACT_ATOMS: atom_id res chain seq x y z
N PHE A 1 6.03 8.61 -10.53
CA PHE A 1 5.65 8.80 -9.11
C PHE A 1 6.87 9.21 -8.28
N ALA A 2 6.65 10.04 -7.26
CA ALA A 2 7.59 10.30 -6.16
C ALA A 2 6.81 10.61 -4.88
N LEU A 3 7.37 10.27 -3.71
CA LEU A 3 6.75 10.54 -2.41
C LEU A 3 7.85 10.81 -1.37
N GLN A 4 7.61 11.78 -0.48
CA GLN A 4 8.38 11.98 0.73
C GLN A 4 7.53 11.60 1.96
N SER A 5 8.09 10.81 2.85
CA SER A 5 7.47 10.42 4.13
C SER A 5 8.48 10.59 5.26
N MET A 6 8.06 11.18 6.37
CA MET A 6 8.95 11.37 7.53
C MET A 6 9.02 10.11 8.40
N ARG A 7 10.13 9.92 9.09
CA ARG A 7 10.34 8.90 10.14
C ARG A 7 10.63 9.53 11.49
N SER A 8 11.35 10.64 11.48
CA SER A 8 11.61 11.51 12.63
C SER A 8 11.80 12.96 12.12
N PRO A 9 12.08 13.95 12.99
CA PRO A 9 12.41 15.31 12.54
C PRO A 9 13.58 15.37 11.55
N ASP A 10 14.56 14.47 11.68
CA ASP A 10 15.81 14.50 10.91
C ASP A 10 15.95 13.33 9.92
N VAL A 11 14.98 12.41 9.87
CA VAL A 11 15.02 11.23 9.00
C VAL A 11 13.77 11.16 8.14
N SER A 12 13.96 11.07 6.83
CA SER A 12 12.91 10.87 5.84
C SER A 12 13.14 9.58 5.03
N ARG A 13 12.04 8.96 4.59
CA ARG A 13 12.02 7.92 3.56
C ARG A 13 11.42 8.52 2.30
N LEU A 14 12.20 8.53 1.22
CA LEU A 14 11.77 9.00 -0.08
C LEU A 14 11.56 7.82 -1.01
N TYR A 15 10.60 7.96 -1.91
CA TYR A 15 10.24 6.94 -2.89
C TYR A 15 10.30 7.58 -4.27
N LEU A 16 10.94 6.88 -5.20
CA LEU A 16 11.02 7.26 -6.60
C LEU A 16 10.59 6.05 -7.43
N GLN A 17 9.60 6.23 -8.30
CA GLN A 17 9.27 5.19 -9.26
C GLN A 17 10.34 5.11 -10.34
N VAL A 18 10.88 3.90 -10.52
CA VAL A 18 11.86 3.50 -11.53
C VAL A 18 11.31 2.35 -12.39
N PRO A 19 11.88 2.08 -13.57
CA PRO A 19 11.59 0.86 -14.34
C PRO A 19 11.83 -0.42 -13.53
N PRO A 20 11.07 -1.50 -13.80
CA PRO A 20 11.12 -2.73 -13.01
C PRO A 20 12.46 -3.48 -13.08
N ASP A 21 13.24 -3.27 -14.14
CA ASP A 21 14.51 -3.90 -14.44
C ASP A 21 15.72 -2.99 -14.13
N GLU A 22 15.49 -1.80 -13.57
CA GLU A 22 16.57 -0.88 -13.23
C GLU A 22 17.42 -1.44 -12.07
N PRO A 23 18.74 -1.64 -12.22
CA PRO A 23 19.58 -2.08 -11.13
C PRO A 23 19.76 -0.99 -10.07
N ILE A 24 19.80 -1.37 -8.79
CA ILE A 24 19.82 -0.44 -7.66
C ILE A 24 21.00 0.54 -7.64
N HIS A 25 22.12 0.15 -8.27
CA HIS A 25 23.34 0.96 -8.37
C HIS A 25 23.44 1.74 -9.68
N LEU A 26 22.40 1.71 -10.54
CA LEU A 26 22.46 2.41 -11.82
C LEU A 26 22.56 3.92 -11.63
N ARG A 27 21.85 4.47 -10.64
CA ARG A 27 21.80 5.91 -10.37
C ARG A 27 22.75 6.31 -9.24
N SER A 28 23.45 7.41 -9.46
CA SER A 28 24.15 8.17 -8.42
C SER A 28 23.16 8.82 -7.43
N ASP A 29 23.66 9.23 -6.26
CA ASP A 29 22.84 10.01 -5.31
C ASP A 29 22.34 11.32 -5.93
N GLU A 30 23.17 11.97 -6.75
CA GLU A 30 22.82 13.24 -7.41
C GLU A 30 21.65 13.06 -8.37
N GLU A 31 21.65 12.02 -9.20
CA GLU A 31 20.54 11.72 -10.11
C GLU A 31 19.24 11.38 -9.36
N ILE A 32 19.35 10.65 -8.24
CA ILE A 32 18.19 10.34 -7.38
C ILE A 32 17.60 11.64 -6.82
N TRP A 33 18.44 12.51 -6.25
CA TRP A 33 18.01 13.79 -5.69
C TRP A 33 17.43 14.73 -6.75
N HIS A 34 18.03 14.79 -7.93
CA HIS A 34 17.54 15.58 -9.05
C HIS A 34 16.11 15.17 -9.47
N GLU A 35 15.87 13.87 -9.60
CA GLU A 35 14.55 13.35 -9.96
C GLU A 35 13.50 13.57 -8.86
N LEU A 36 13.90 13.41 -7.59
CA LEU A 36 13.03 13.67 -6.45
C LEU A 36 12.63 15.15 -6.39
N ASP A 37 13.59 16.05 -6.58
CA ASP A 37 13.35 17.50 -6.62
C ASP A 37 12.37 17.86 -7.74
N LEU A 38 12.65 17.41 -8.97
CA LEU A 38 11.80 17.67 -10.14
C LEU A 38 10.35 17.21 -9.90
N ARG A 39 10.16 15.99 -9.38
CA ARG A 39 8.82 15.39 -9.23
C ARG A 39 8.05 15.89 -8.01
N LEU A 40 8.73 16.32 -6.94
CA LEU A 40 8.09 16.79 -5.71
C LEU A 40 7.86 18.30 -5.69
N THR A 41 8.77 19.09 -6.28
CA THR A 41 8.64 20.56 -6.33
C THR A 41 8.06 21.07 -7.65
N GLY A 42 7.87 20.17 -8.63
CA GLY A 42 7.48 20.55 -9.98
C GLY A 42 8.54 21.40 -10.69
N GLY A 43 9.80 21.31 -10.24
CA GLY A 43 10.92 22.13 -10.74
C GLY A 43 10.87 23.60 -10.31
N THR A 44 9.99 23.96 -9.38
CA THR A 44 9.80 25.36 -8.92
C THR A 44 10.47 25.65 -7.57
N GLY A 45 11.00 24.62 -6.91
CA GLY A 45 11.66 24.73 -5.62
C GLY A 45 12.90 23.86 -5.56
N LYS A 46 13.52 23.80 -4.37
CA LYS A 46 14.64 22.91 -4.08
C LYS A 46 14.31 22.05 -2.87
N LEU A 47 14.29 20.75 -3.06
CA LEU A 47 14.10 19.76 -2.01
C LEU A 47 15.32 19.77 -1.06
N PRO A 48 15.12 19.82 0.27
CA PRO A 48 16.20 19.60 1.22
C PRO A 48 16.79 18.20 1.01
N THR A 49 18.11 18.13 0.83
CA THR A 49 18.83 16.88 0.60
C THR A 49 19.65 16.47 1.83
N GLY A 50 20.10 15.22 1.84
CA GLY A 50 20.97 14.68 2.88
C GLY A 50 21.65 13.39 2.41
N THR A 51 22.41 12.77 3.30
CA THR A 51 23.05 11.48 3.01
C THR A 51 22.00 10.39 2.83
N ILE A 52 22.07 9.64 1.74
CA ILE A 52 21.25 8.44 1.54
C ILE A 52 21.87 7.30 2.34
N THR A 53 21.24 6.94 3.46
CA THR A 53 21.75 5.90 4.37
C THR A 53 21.38 4.48 3.96
N GLU A 54 20.32 4.32 3.17
CA GLU A 54 19.81 3.04 2.71
C GLU A 54 19.15 3.20 1.34
N ARG A 55 19.36 2.24 0.46
CA ARG A 55 18.64 2.11 -0.81
C ARG A 55 18.02 0.72 -0.90
N VAL A 56 16.79 0.64 -1.39
CA VAL A 56 16.12 -0.62 -1.68
C VAL A 56 15.23 -0.47 -2.90
N LEU A 57 15.19 -1.50 -3.73
CA LEU A 57 14.20 -1.63 -4.79
C LEU A 57 13.06 -2.52 -4.29
N VAL A 58 11.83 -2.04 -4.44
CA VAL A 58 10.63 -2.76 -4.03
C VAL A 58 9.75 -2.94 -5.26
N GLY A 59 9.55 -4.19 -5.65
CA GLY A 59 8.58 -4.52 -6.71
C GLY A 59 7.15 -4.29 -6.22
N LEU A 60 6.35 -3.59 -7.02
CA LEU A 60 4.91 -3.45 -6.79
C LEU A 60 4.24 -4.76 -7.18
N ARG A 61 3.82 -5.53 -6.17
CA ARG A 61 3.20 -6.85 -6.35
C ARG A 61 1.88 -6.92 -5.61
N ALA A 62 0.99 -7.73 -6.15
CA ALA A 62 -0.34 -8.00 -5.67
C ALA A 62 -0.51 -9.52 -5.57
N HIS A 63 -0.95 -10.02 -4.42
CA HIS A 63 -1.24 -11.44 -4.22
C HIS A 63 -2.23 -11.62 -3.09
N VAL A 64 -3.16 -12.58 -3.22
CA VAL A 64 -4.07 -13.02 -2.18
C VAL A 64 -4.18 -14.54 -2.27
N GLU A 65 -3.92 -15.23 -1.17
CA GLU A 65 -4.19 -16.66 -1.00
C GLU A 65 -5.63 -16.83 -0.53
N GLU A 66 -6.44 -17.55 -1.29
CA GLU A 66 -7.85 -17.78 -0.96
C GLU A 66 -8.03 -18.86 0.12
N HIS A 67 -7.01 -19.71 0.33
CA HIS A 67 -6.98 -20.74 1.37
C HIS A 67 -6.09 -20.31 2.54
N MET A 68 -6.59 -19.36 3.33
CA MET A 68 -5.88 -18.82 4.50
C MET A 68 -5.93 -19.74 5.72
N GLN A 69 -6.64 -20.85 5.66
CA GLN A 69 -6.83 -21.76 6.78
C GLN A 69 -6.85 -23.22 6.33
N TYR A 70 -6.11 -24.06 7.06
CA TYR A 70 -6.15 -25.50 6.89
C TYR A 70 -6.07 -26.22 8.24
N ARG A 71 -7.19 -26.79 8.69
CA ARG A 71 -7.33 -27.45 10.01
C ARG A 71 -6.96 -26.52 11.17
N THR A 72 -5.71 -26.57 11.63
CA THR A 72 -5.16 -25.77 12.74
C THR A 72 -4.05 -24.83 12.27
N LEU A 73 -3.78 -24.78 10.96
CA LEU A 73 -2.89 -23.83 10.32
C LEU A 73 -3.68 -22.60 9.86
N PHE A 74 -3.17 -21.42 10.16
CA PHE A 74 -3.74 -20.12 9.77
C PHE A 74 -2.65 -19.25 9.18
N LEU A 75 -2.90 -18.68 8.00
CA LEU A 75 -2.03 -17.73 7.32
C LEU A 75 -2.50 -16.30 7.64
N LEU A 76 -1.56 -15.38 7.83
CA LEU A 76 -1.83 -13.97 8.10
C LEU A 76 -0.74 -13.06 7.51
N GLY A 77 -1.08 -11.81 7.23
CA GLY A 77 -0.14 -10.83 6.67
C GLY A 77 0.48 -11.32 5.35
N ASP A 78 1.77 -11.06 5.15
CA ASP A 78 2.50 -11.39 3.92
C ASP A 78 2.51 -12.89 3.57
N ALA A 79 2.22 -13.79 4.53
CA ALA A 79 2.03 -15.22 4.25
C ALA A 79 0.71 -15.53 3.53
N ALA A 80 -0.26 -14.61 3.57
CA ALA A 80 -1.58 -14.75 2.96
C ALA A 80 -1.84 -13.72 1.86
N HIS A 81 -1.31 -12.50 1.98
CA HIS A 81 -1.56 -11.44 1.00
C HIS A 81 -0.42 -10.45 0.92
N ILE A 82 -0.16 -9.98 -0.30
CA ILE A 82 0.81 -8.93 -0.61
C ILE A 82 0.07 -7.84 -1.36
N VAL A 83 0.18 -6.60 -0.88
CA VAL A 83 -0.41 -5.42 -1.51
C VAL A 83 0.67 -4.47 -2.00
N PRO A 84 0.48 -3.76 -3.12
CA PRO A 84 1.39 -2.71 -3.53
C PRO A 84 1.53 -1.65 -2.41
N PRO A 85 2.76 -1.17 -2.12
CA PRO A 85 2.99 -0.26 -1.00
C PRO A 85 2.35 1.13 -1.17
N SER A 86 1.79 1.43 -2.35
CA SER A 86 1.16 2.70 -2.72
C SER A 86 0.10 3.20 -1.73
N ALA A 87 -0.60 2.29 -1.05
CA ALA A 87 -1.67 2.62 -0.10
C ALA A 87 -1.30 2.38 1.39
N ALA A 88 -0.05 2.00 1.68
CA ALA A 88 0.42 1.70 3.04
C ALA A 88 -0.46 0.69 3.82
N LYS A 89 -0.97 -0.35 3.14
CA LYS A 89 -1.93 -1.31 3.73
C LYS A 89 -1.33 -2.58 4.34
N GLY A 90 -0.19 -3.08 3.83
CA GLY A 90 0.34 -4.41 4.20
C GLY A 90 0.40 -4.68 5.71
N LEU A 91 1.17 -3.89 6.45
CA LEU A 91 1.28 -4.04 7.91
C LEU A 91 -0.08 -3.88 8.63
N ASN A 92 -0.90 -2.92 8.20
CA ASN A 92 -2.22 -2.68 8.79
C ASN A 92 -3.19 -3.85 8.56
N MET A 93 -3.03 -4.59 7.47
CA MET A 93 -3.78 -5.82 7.19
C MET A 93 -3.26 -6.98 8.03
N ALA A 94 -1.94 -7.16 8.11
CA ALA A 94 -1.33 -8.18 8.96
C ALA A 94 -1.73 -8.04 10.45
N VAL A 95 -1.74 -6.82 10.98
CA VAL A 95 -2.19 -6.54 12.36
C VAL A 95 -3.67 -6.87 12.55
N ALA A 96 -4.51 -6.60 11.54
CA ALA A 96 -5.93 -6.93 11.61
C ALA A 96 -6.18 -8.44 11.58
N ASP A 97 -5.43 -9.19 10.76
CA ASP A 97 -5.48 -10.65 10.76
C ASP A 97 -5.04 -11.23 12.11
N ALA A 98 -3.92 -10.73 12.66
CA ALA A 98 -3.44 -11.12 13.97
C ALA A 98 -4.49 -10.89 15.07
N ARG A 99 -5.21 -9.75 15.00
CA ARG A 99 -6.33 -9.47 15.92
C ARG A 99 -7.48 -10.48 15.76
N LEU A 100 -7.89 -10.78 14.53
CA LEU A 100 -8.98 -11.74 14.27
C LEU A 100 -8.62 -13.15 14.76
N LEU A 101 -7.38 -13.57 14.51
CA LEU A 101 -6.88 -14.87 14.96
C LEU A 101 -6.78 -14.93 16.49
N ALA A 102 -6.22 -13.89 17.12
CA ALA A 102 -6.13 -13.81 18.58
C ALA A 102 -7.51 -13.85 19.25
N GLU A 103 -8.51 -13.15 18.70
CA GLU A 103 -9.90 -13.19 19.18
C GLU A 103 -10.49 -14.61 19.06
N GLY A 104 -10.25 -15.29 17.93
CA GLY A 104 -10.71 -16.67 17.73
C GLY A 104 -10.05 -17.66 18.68
N LEU A 105 -8.74 -17.52 18.92
CA LEU A 105 -7.99 -18.36 19.84
C LEU A 105 -8.47 -18.15 21.28
N ASP A 106 -8.61 -16.91 21.74
CA ASP A 106 -9.11 -16.59 23.08
C ASP A 106 -10.53 -17.15 23.29
N HIS A 107 -11.42 -17.01 22.29
CA HIS A 107 -12.76 -17.57 22.35
C HIS A 107 -12.76 -19.09 22.50
N TRP A 108 -11.94 -19.77 21.71
CA TRP A 108 -11.83 -21.22 21.76
C TRP A 108 -11.28 -21.72 23.09
N TYR A 109 -10.21 -21.12 23.61
CA TYR A 109 -9.61 -21.56 24.88
C TYR A 109 -10.51 -21.29 26.08
N ARG A 110 -11.37 -20.26 26.06
CA ARG A 110 -12.28 -19.97 27.18
C ARG A 110 -13.59 -20.76 27.14
N SER A 111 -14.12 -21.04 25.95
CA SER A 111 -15.47 -21.58 25.79
C SER A 111 -15.53 -22.97 25.15
N GLY A 112 -14.42 -23.44 24.57
CA GLY A 112 -14.39 -24.64 23.75
C GLY A 112 -15.01 -24.49 22.36
N ARG A 113 -15.62 -23.33 22.03
CA ARG A 113 -16.28 -23.10 20.74
C ARG A 113 -15.32 -22.57 19.68
N ARG A 114 -15.46 -23.06 18.45
CA ARG A 114 -14.56 -22.77 17.33
C ARG A 114 -15.14 -21.84 16.27
N ASP A 115 -16.35 -21.35 16.45
CA ASP A 115 -17.09 -20.54 15.48
C ASP A 115 -16.29 -19.33 14.96
N LEU A 116 -15.54 -18.63 15.82
CA LEU A 116 -14.68 -17.52 15.39
C LEU A 116 -13.44 -17.96 14.60
N LEU A 117 -12.86 -19.13 14.93
CA LEU A 117 -11.73 -19.70 14.19
C LEU A 117 -12.20 -20.26 12.85
N ASP A 118 -13.33 -20.94 12.81
CA ASP A 118 -13.90 -21.50 11.58
C ASP A 118 -14.38 -20.38 10.64
N GLY A 119 -14.75 -19.21 11.18
CA GLY A 119 -15.04 -17.98 10.43
C GLY A 119 -13.82 -17.08 10.14
N TYR A 120 -12.59 -17.47 10.49
CA TYR A 120 -11.40 -16.63 10.31
C TYR A 120 -11.16 -16.28 8.83
N GLN A 121 -11.09 -17.30 7.97
CA GLN A 121 -10.77 -17.12 6.54
C GLN A 121 -11.75 -16.16 5.86
N SER A 122 -13.05 -16.33 6.07
CA SER A 122 -14.07 -15.45 5.46
C SER A 122 -13.89 -13.98 5.87
N ARG A 123 -13.65 -13.73 7.17
CA ARG A 123 -13.45 -12.37 7.70
C ARG A 123 -12.15 -11.73 7.20
N SER A 124 -11.06 -12.47 7.18
CA SER A 124 -9.76 -11.97 6.72
C SER A 124 -9.76 -11.75 5.20
N LEU A 125 -10.26 -12.70 4.39
CA LEU A 125 -10.35 -12.54 2.92
C LEU A 125 -11.17 -11.33 2.51
N ARG A 126 -12.32 -11.09 3.16
CA ARG A 126 -13.14 -9.91 2.89
C ARG A 126 -12.30 -8.64 3.04
N ARG A 127 -11.56 -8.52 4.15
CA ARG A 127 -10.67 -7.37 4.39
C ARG A 127 -9.50 -7.33 3.40
N ALA A 128 -8.93 -8.48 3.07
CA ALA A 128 -7.81 -8.57 2.14
C ALA A 128 -8.19 -8.03 0.75
N TRP A 129 -9.36 -8.41 0.23
CA TRP A 129 -9.84 -7.91 -1.06
C TRP A 129 -10.15 -6.41 -1.06
N HIS A 130 -10.70 -5.85 0.02
CA HIS A 130 -10.86 -4.41 0.14
C HIS A 130 -9.52 -3.67 0.18
N GLY A 131 -8.54 -4.21 0.92
CA GLY A 131 -7.19 -3.66 0.97
C GLY A 131 -6.49 -3.73 -0.40
N GLN A 132 -6.70 -4.82 -1.12
CA GLN A 132 -6.15 -5.06 -2.45
C GLN A 132 -6.74 -4.09 -3.49
N GLU A 133 -8.08 -3.94 -3.52
CA GLU A 133 -8.75 -2.99 -4.42
C GLU A 133 -8.26 -1.57 -4.18
N PHE A 134 -8.19 -1.12 -2.93
CA PHE A 134 -7.72 0.24 -2.63
C PHE A 134 -6.24 0.44 -2.97
N SER A 135 -5.41 -0.60 -2.79
CA SER A 135 -3.98 -0.55 -3.14
C SER A 135 -3.75 -0.50 -4.65
N GLU A 136 -4.59 -1.21 -5.41
CA GLU A 136 -4.60 -1.14 -6.87
C GLU A 136 -5.08 0.23 -7.36
N PHE A 137 -6.17 0.74 -6.78
CA PHE A 137 -6.67 2.09 -7.05
C PHE A 137 -5.58 3.14 -6.84
N MET A 138 -4.90 3.14 -5.69
CA MET A 138 -3.80 4.06 -5.39
C MET A 138 -2.62 3.91 -6.36
N THR A 139 -2.28 2.67 -6.73
CA THR A 139 -1.21 2.42 -7.69
C THR A 139 -1.55 3.02 -9.06
N SER A 140 -2.74 2.73 -9.59
CA SER A 140 -3.20 3.26 -10.88
C SER A 140 -3.44 4.78 -10.88
N LEU A 141 -3.68 5.37 -9.71
CA LEU A 141 -3.88 6.82 -9.57
C LEU A 141 -2.54 7.58 -9.58
N LEU A 142 -1.51 7.02 -8.94
CA LEU A 142 -0.28 7.74 -8.61
C LEU A 142 0.92 7.37 -9.49
N HIS A 143 0.94 6.16 -10.05
CA HIS A 143 2.03 5.67 -10.89
C HIS A 143 1.70 5.84 -12.38
N VAL A 144 2.74 5.89 -13.21
CA VAL A 144 2.62 5.79 -14.66
C VAL A 144 3.03 4.38 -15.05
N SER A 145 2.14 3.63 -15.68
CA SER A 145 2.47 2.28 -16.15
C SER A 145 3.37 2.33 -17.40
N PRO A 146 4.30 1.38 -17.57
CA PRO A 146 5.02 1.22 -18.83
C PRO A 146 4.03 1.06 -19.98
N GLY A 147 4.17 1.87 -21.03
CA GLY A 147 3.26 1.85 -22.18
C GLY A 147 1.90 2.51 -21.94
N GLU A 148 1.70 3.27 -20.86
CA GLU A 148 0.46 4.04 -20.61
C GLU A 148 0.09 4.88 -21.84
N SER A 149 -1.11 4.64 -22.37
CA SER A 149 -1.66 5.39 -23.49
C SER A 149 -2.10 6.80 -23.06
N ALA A 150 -2.21 7.71 -24.04
CA ALA A 150 -2.73 9.06 -23.78
C ALA A 150 -4.17 9.05 -23.19
N ALA A 151 -4.97 8.04 -23.54
CA ALA A 151 -6.30 7.87 -22.97
C ALA A 151 -6.23 7.48 -21.48
N GLU A 152 -5.42 6.48 -21.12
CA GLU A 152 -5.21 6.06 -19.73
C GLU A 152 -4.69 7.20 -18.85
N GLY A 153 -3.71 7.97 -19.35
CA GLY A 153 -3.22 9.16 -18.65
C GLY A 153 -4.29 10.24 -18.47
N ARG A 154 -5.23 10.40 -19.42
CA ARG A 154 -6.40 11.30 -19.27
C ARG A 154 -7.38 10.78 -18.23
N MET A 155 -7.67 9.48 -18.21
CA MET A 155 -8.52 8.86 -17.17
C MET A 155 -7.91 9.04 -15.78
N ARG A 156 -6.59 8.82 -15.62
CA ARG A 156 -5.89 9.04 -14.35
C ARG A 156 -6.02 10.48 -13.85
N ARG A 157 -5.84 11.46 -14.74
CA ARG A 157 -6.08 12.88 -14.40
C ARG A 157 -7.53 13.17 -14.03
N ALA A 158 -8.50 12.62 -14.75
CA ALA A 158 -9.91 12.79 -14.43
C ALA A 158 -10.27 12.24 -13.03
N ARG A 159 -9.70 11.09 -12.64
CA ARG A 159 -9.87 10.51 -11.30
C ARG A 159 -9.29 11.42 -10.20
N LEU A 160 -8.08 11.93 -10.40
CA LEU A 160 -7.47 12.91 -9.48
C LEU A 160 -8.33 14.17 -9.34
N ASP A 161 -8.85 14.67 -10.45
CA ASP A 161 -9.65 15.90 -10.45
C ASP A 161 -11.02 15.69 -9.77
N LEU A 162 -11.61 14.49 -9.88
CA LEU A 162 -12.81 14.11 -9.13
C LEU A 162 -12.55 14.10 -7.62
N LEU A 163 -11.45 13.49 -7.16
CA LEU A 163 -11.07 13.48 -5.74
C LEU A 163 -10.87 14.90 -5.19
N ARG A 164 -10.35 15.82 -6.02
CA ARG A 164 -10.13 17.21 -5.62
C ARG A 164 -11.41 18.04 -5.55
N ARG A 165 -12.38 17.77 -6.44
CA ARG A 165 -13.58 18.60 -6.62
C ARG A 165 -14.82 18.09 -5.89
N SER A 166 -14.88 16.81 -5.53
CA SER A 166 -16.03 16.19 -4.88
C SER A 166 -15.71 15.80 -3.44
N SER A 167 -16.38 16.45 -2.48
CA SER A 167 -16.25 16.10 -1.06
C SER A 167 -16.68 14.66 -0.80
N THR A 168 -17.72 14.16 -1.46
CA THR A 168 -18.16 12.76 -1.34
C THR A 168 -17.07 11.77 -1.77
N ALA A 169 -16.41 12.04 -2.92
CA ALA A 169 -15.33 11.18 -3.40
C ALA A 169 -14.10 11.25 -2.46
N ALA A 170 -13.76 12.45 -1.97
CA ALA A 170 -12.68 12.65 -1.01
C ALA A 170 -12.95 11.94 0.32
N THR A 171 -14.18 11.96 0.83
CA THR A 171 -14.57 11.26 2.06
C THR A 171 -14.45 9.75 1.89
N ALA A 172 -15.00 9.18 0.82
CA ALA A 172 -14.91 7.75 0.56
C ALA A 172 -13.44 7.30 0.42
N PHE A 173 -12.61 8.10 -0.26
CA PHE A 173 -11.17 7.88 -0.33
C PHE A 173 -10.51 7.92 1.05
N ALA A 174 -10.82 8.94 1.86
CA ALA A 174 -10.24 9.13 3.18
C ALA A 174 -10.59 7.97 4.11
N GLU A 175 -11.85 7.51 4.13
CA GLU A 175 -12.30 6.36 4.92
C GLU A 175 -11.52 5.09 4.58
N GLN A 176 -11.29 4.84 3.29
CA GLN A 176 -10.43 3.76 2.84
C GLN A 176 -8.99 3.98 3.28
N TYR A 177 -8.44 5.19 3.11
CA TYR A 177 -7.06 5.53 3.46
C TYR A 177 -6.75 5.34 4.95
N VAL A 178 -7.64 5.79 5.84
CA VAL A 178 -7.50 5.61 7.30
C VAL A 178 -7.93 4.21 7.78
N GLY A 179 -8.52 3.38 6.93
CA GLY A 179 -8.98 2.04 7.27
C GLY A 179 -10.25 2.01 8.13
N LEU A 180 -11.08 3.05 8.02
CA LEU A 180 -12.40 3.15 8.66
C LEU A 180 -13.50 2.45 7.87
N SER A 181 -13.25 2.11 6.61
CA SER A 181 -14.03 1.13 5.84
C SER A 181 -13.93 -0.24 6.53
N ARG A 182 -14.68 -0.38 7.62
CA ARG A 182 -14.94 -1.66 8.28
C ARG A 182 -16.08 -2.33 7.52
N PRO A 183 -15.83 -3.40 6.77
CA PRO A 183 -16.88 -4.36 6.49
C PRO A 183 -17.11 -5.25 7.72
#